data_AF-A0A9C7W0W2-F1
#
_entry.id   AF-A0A9C7W0W2-F1
#
_cell.length_a   1.000
_cell.length_b   1.000
_cell.length_c   1.000
_cell.angle_alpha   90.00
_cell.angle_beta   90.00
_cell.angle_gamma   90.00
#
_symmetry.space_group_name_H-M   'P 1'
#
loop_
_entity.id
_entity.type
_entity.pdbx_description
1 polymer ?
#
loop_
_entity_poly.entity_id
_entity_poly.type
_entity_poly.pdbx_seq_one_letter_code
_entity_poly.pdbx_strand_id
1 'polypeptide(L)'
;LSIDESQRLVSDRPKANGYTVEEFLQHDMMAGEQDIATPLITNQSSYFLIKSSTEIGRTRAKINNLVERKNGKIGVVRRRPVL
;
A
#
# COMPACT_ATOMS: atom_id res chain seq x y z
N LEU A 1 13.01 0.58 15.36
CA LEU A 1 12.08 -0.57 15.49
C LEU A 1 12.82 -1.85 15.20
N SER A 2 12.80 -2.80 16.12
CA SER A 2 13.14 -4.19 15.83
C SER A 2 12.11 -4.80 14.85
N ILE A 3 12.46 -5.93 14.24
CA ILE A 3 11.56 -6.64 13.32
C ILE A 3 10.28 -7.06 14.05
N ASP A 4 10.39 -7.49 15.31
CA ASP A 4 9.28 -8.00 16.12
C ASP A 4 8.28 -6.89 16.47
N GLU A 5 8.76 -5.70 16.83
CA GLU A 5 7.94 -4.51 17.07
C GLU A 5 7.19 -4.07 15.80
N SER A 6 7.87 -4.10 14.65
CA SER A 6 7.27 -3.75 13.37
C SER A 6 6.15 -4.72 12.97
N GLN A 7 6.35 -6.03 13.22
CA GLN A 7 5.33 -7.04 12.96
C GLN A 7 4.11 -6.88 13.87
N ARG A 8 4.33 -6.47 15.12
CA ARG A 8 3.25 -6.20 16.06
C ARG A 8 2.36 -5.05 15.59
N LEU A 9 2.93 -3.93 15.14
CA LEU A 9 2.16 -2.81 14.54
C LEU A 9 1.24 -3.26 13.40
N VAL A 10 1.73 -4.18 12.55
CA VAL A 10 0.96 -4.72 11.43
C VAL A 10 -0.13 -5.68 11.91
N SER A 11 0.18 -6.51 12.91
CA SER A 11 -0.73 -7.54 13.43
C SER A 11 -1.88 -6.93 14.24
N ASP A 12 -1.59 -5.88 14.99
CA ASP A 12 -2.56 -5.17 15.84
C ASP A 12 -3.45 -4.21 15.01
N ARG A 13 -3.21 -4.10 13.70
CA ARG A 13 -3.94 -3.17 12.82
C ARG A 13 -5.45 -3.48 12.83
N PRO A 14 -6.31 -2.47 13.07
CA PRO A 14 -7.76 -2.64 13.00
C PRO A 14 -8.20 -3.22 11.66
N LYS A 15 -8.97 -4.32 11.70
CA LYS A 15 -9.34 -5.08 10.49
C LYS A 15 -10.29 -4.35 9.55
N ALA A 16 -11.19 -3.52 10.08
CA ALA A 16 -12.22 -2.85 9.30
C ALA A 16 -11.65 -1.68 8.50
N ASN A 17 -10.95 -0.77 9.17
CA ASN A 17 -10.57 0.53 8.59
C ASN A 17 -9.06 0.82 8.66
N GLY A 18 -8.26 -0.05 9.27
CA GLY A 18 -6.86 0.26 9.58
C GLY A 18 -6.73 1.39 10.61
N TYR A 19 -5.55 2.02 10.66
CA TYR A 19 -5.29 3.18 11.49
C TYR A 19 -5.59 4.48 10.75
N THR A 20 -6.00 5.51 11.49
CA THR A 20 -5.70 6.90 11.10
C THR A 20 -4.20 7.19 11.26
N VAL A 21 -3.70 8.25 10.62
CA VAL A 21 -2.29 8.66 10.80
C VAL A 21 -2.03 9.02 12.26
N GLU A 22 -2.97 9.70 12.92
CA GLU A 22 -2.85 10.08 14.33
C GLU A 22 -2.79 8.86 15.26
N GLU A 23 -3.74 7.92 15.11
CA GLU A 23 -3.73 6.67 15.89
C GLU A 23 -2.43 5.89 15.69
N PHE A 24 -1.92 5.83 14.45
CA PHE A 24 -0.66 5.15 14.15
C PHE A 24 0.53 5.81 14.88
N LEU A 25 0.59 7.14 14.91
CA LEU A 25 1.67 7.91 15.54
C LEU A 25 1.59 7.95 17.07
N GLN A 26 0.45 7.59 17.66
CA GLN A 26 0.26 7.50 19.11
C GLN A 26 0.77 6.18 19.71
N HIS A 27 1.13 5.18 18.90
CA HIS A 27 1.74 3.97 19.43
C HIS A 27 3.08 4.27 20.11
N ASP A 28 3.36 3.62 21.25
CA ASP A 28 4.63 3.72 21.99
C ASP A 28 5.85 3.51 21.08
N MET A 29 5.71 2.65 20.07
CA MET A 29 6.72 2.33 19.06
C MET A 29 7.06 3.52 18.13
N MET A 30 6.20 4.53 18.04
CA MET A 30 6.39 5.75 17.24
C MET A 30 6.81 6.96 18.09
N ALA A 31 7.09 6.76 19.39
CA ALA A 31 7.50 7.84 20.29
C ALA A 31 8.78 8.55 19.79
N GLY A 32 8.70 9.87 19.63
CA GLY A 32 9.81 10.70 19.16
C GLY A 32 9.92 10.84 17.63
N GLU A 33 9.12 10.10 16.86
CA GLU A 33 9.14 10.11 15.39
C GLU A 33 8.04 10.98 14.78
N GLN A 34 7.18 11.61 15.59
CA GLN A 34 5.98 12.32 15.12
C GLN A 34 6.30 13.41 14.10
N ASP A 35 7.29 14.26 14.38
CA ASP A 35 7.64 15.40 13.52
C ASP A 35 8.18 14.96 12.15
N ILE A 36 8.87 13.82 12.10
CA ILE A 36 9.47 13.28 10.86
C ILE A 36 8.47 12.45 10.08
N ALA A 37 7.69 11.60 10.77
CA ALA A 37 6.80 10.64 10.14
C ALA A 37 5.53 11.29 9.58
N THR A 38 4.98 12.31 10.26
CA THR A 38 3.71 12.96 9.89
C THR A 38 3.63 13.36 8.40
N PRO A 39 4.62 14.03 7.79
CA PRO A 39 4.55 14.40 6.37
C PRO A 39 4.82 13.24 5.39
N LEU A 40 5.36 12.11 5.87
CA LEU A 40 5.84 11.02 5.02
C LEU A 40 4.89 9.82 4.97
N ILE A 41 4.02 9.66 5.98
CA ILE A 41 3.07 8.55 6.06
C ILE A 41 1.67 9.00 5.69
N THR A 42 0.90 8.08 5.10
CA THR A 42 -0.50 8.32 4.77
C THR A 42 -1.27 7.01 4.88
N ASN A 43 -2.53 7.11 5.30
CA ASN A 43 -3.48 6.00 5.26
C ASN A 43 -4.29 5.98 3.95
N GLN A 44 -3.92 6.81 2.97
CA GLN A 44 -4.54 6.87 1.66
C GLN A 44 -3.55 6.47 0.59
N SER A 45 -4.03 5.80 -0.46
CA SER A 45 -3.24 5.56 -1.67
C SER A 45 -3.94 6.11 -2.91
N SER A 46 -3.14 6.73 -3.76
CA SER A 46 -3.50 7.13 -5.11
C SER A 46 -2.90 6.21 -6.16
N TYR A 47 -1.96 5.31 -5.79
CA TYR A 47 -1.29 4.41 -6.72
C TYR A 47 -1.53 2.96 -6.36
N PHE A 48 -1.84 2.14 -7.37
CA PHE A 48 -2.14 0.72 -7.18
C PHE A 48 -1.43 -0.11 -8.25
N LEU A 49 -0.94 -1.29 -7.85
CA LEU A 49 -0.36 -2.26 -8.77
C LEU A 49 -1.37 -3.38 -9.03
N ILE A 50 -1.98 -3.37 -10.22
CA ILE A 50 -2.89 -4.42 -10.66
C ILE A 50 -2.09 -5.48 -11.39
N LYS A 51 -2.04 -6.69 -10.82
CA LYS A 51 -1.42 -7.86 -11.45
C LYS A 51 -2.51 -8.67 -12.14
N SER A 52 -2.46 -8.74 -13.47
CA SER A 52 -3.42 -9.46 -14.29
C SER A 52 -2.77 -10.72 -14.85
N SER A 53 -3.53 -11.82 -14.88
CA SER A 53 -3.17 -13.06 -15.55
C SER A 53 -4.32 -13.45 -16.46
N THR A 54 -4.02 -13.76 -17.71
CA THR A 54 -4.99 -14.17 -18.72
C THR A 54 -4.54 -15.46 -19.37
N GLU A 55 -5.48 -16.37 -19.59
CA GLU A 55 -5.25 -17.66 -20.25
C GLU A 55 -6.14 -17.76 -21.48
N ILE A 56 -5.53 -18.01 -22.64
CA ILE A 56 -6.23 -18.20 -23.91
C ILE A 56 -5.67 -19.47 -24.55
N GLY A 57 -6.46 -20.54 -24.54
CA GLY A 57 -6.00 -21.87 -24.97
C GLY A 57 -4.82 -22.35 -24.12
N ARG A 58 -3.66 -22.56 -24.74
CA ARG A 58 -2.41 -22.96 -24.05
C ARG A 58 -1.50 -21.79 -23.68
N THR A 59 -1.86 -20.56 -24.08
CA THR A 59 -1.05 -19.37 -23.83
C THR A 59 -1.47 -18.73 -22.52
N ARG A 60 -0.50 -18.46 -21.64
CA ARG A 60 -0.68 -17.65 -20.44
C ARG A 60 0.07 -16.33 -20.62
N ALA A 61 -0.60 -15.22 -20.35
CA ALA A 61 -0.02 -13.89 -20.33
C ALA A 61 -0.19 -13.26 -18.96
N LYS A 62 0.86 -12.62 -18.44
CA LYS A 62 0.82 -11.86 -17.19
C LYS A 62 1.22 -10.41 -17.46
N ILE A 63 0.51 -9.46 -16.85
CA ILE A 63 0.80 -8.04 -17.00
C ILE A 63 0.64 -7.36 -15.63
N ASN A 64 1.63 -6.56 -15.26
CA ASN A 64 1.55 -5.66 -14.13
C ASN A 64 1.19 -4.25 -14.64
N ASN A 65 0.10 -3.68 -14.14
CA ASN A 65 -0.35 -2.33 -14.45
C ASN A 65 -0.18 -1.46 -13.20
N LEU A 66 0.65 -0.42 -13.27
CA LEU A 66 0.63 0.66 -12.29
C LEU A 66 -0.47 1.63 -12.70
N VAL A 67 -1.45 1.81 -11.82
CA VAL A 67 -2.56 2.74 -12.03
C VAL A 67 -2.51 3.87 -11.01
N GLU A 68 -2.97 5.04 -11.44
CA GLU A 68 -3.14 6.23 -10.61
C GLU A 68 -4.62 6.58 -10.54
N ARG A 69 -5.12 6.82 -9.32
CA ARG A 69 -6.44 7.38 -9.05
C ARG A 69 -6.28 8.86 -8.72
N LYS A 70 -6.78 9.73 -9.59
CA LYS A 70 -6.71 11.19 -9.43
C LYS A 70 -8.04 11.81 -9.84
N ASN A 71 -8.60 12.68 -9.00
CA ASN A 71 -9.84 13.42 -9.26
C ASN A 71 -11.03 12.50 -9.67
N GLY A 72 -11.20 11.38 -8.97
CA GLY A 72 -12.25 10.39 -9.27
C GLY A 72 -12.05 9.57 -10.55
N LYS A 73 -10.96 9.81 -11.29
CA LYS A 73 -10.61 9.07 -12.51
C LYS A 73 -9.47 8.10 -12.23
N ILE A 74 -9.45 6.99 -12.97
CA ILE A 74 -8.39 5.98 -12.93
C ILE A 74 -7.65 6.00 -14.26
N GLY A 75 -6.33 6.17 -14.22
CA GLY A 75 -5.45 6.12 -15.39
C GLY A 75 -4.38 5.05 -15.23
N VAL A 76 -3.96 4.45 -16.34
CA VAL A 76 -2.80 3.54 -16.36
C VAL A 76 -1.55 4.36 -16.57
N VAL A 77 -0.66 4.38 -15.58
CA VAL A 77 0.63 5.09 -15.64
C VAL A 77 1.67 4.24 -16.37
N ARG A 78 1.69 2.93 -16.11
CA ARG A 78 2.68 2.02 -16.70
C ARG A 78 2.11 0.62 -16.86
N ARG A 79 2.44 -0.02 -17.99
CA ARG A 79 2.19 -1.45 -18.22
C ARG A 79 3.52 -2.18 -18.35
N ARG A 80 3.65 -3.32 -17.69
CA ARG A 80 4.83 -4.20 -17.79
C ARG A 80 4.38 -5.65 -17.94
N PRO A 81 4.56 -6.27 -19.12
CA PRO A 81 4.43 -7.71 -19.26
C PRO A 81 5.37 -8.42 -18.30
N VAL A 82 4.90 -9.52 -17.72
CA VAL A 82 5.69 -10.41 -16.88
C VAL A 82 5.85 -11.70 -17.66
N LEU A 83 7.10 -12.04 -17.97
CA LEU A 83 7.49 -13.30 -18.61
C LEU A 83 7.23 -14.48 -17.65
#